data_AF-A0AAW2MPY4-F1
#
_entry.id   AF-A0AAW2MPY4-F1
#
_cell.length_a   1.000
_cell.length_b   1.000
_cell.length_c   1.000
_cell.angle_alpha   90.00
_cell.angle_beta   90.00
_cell.angle_gamma   90.00
#
_symmetry.space_group_name_H-M   'P 1'
#
loop_
_entity.id
_entity.type
_entity.pdbx_description
1 polymer ?
#
loop_
_entity_poly.entity_id
_entity_poly.type
_entity_poly.pdbx_seq_one_letter_code
_entity_poly.pdbx_strand_id
1 'polypeptide(L)'
;MVEPEIAFADIQDDMKRAEVYARFLCQWLLDHCYDDMEFMTKFIDKTTLQRLEMVAKSKFHRVTYTEAVAILRKQQKRGNLRIKYLTKEKSKAPVIVYNYPKAIKACDAKVNEDNKTVAEMELYLREALILLSPFLPFSLGYIIFPSRLESYGHSVDSLAEDSVKLKT
;
A
#
# COMPACT_ATOMS: atom_id res chain seq x y z
N MET A 1 -9.74 -11.03 -0.14
CA MET A 1 -8.72 -10.10 0.38
C MET A 1 -7.64 -10.95 1.03
N VAL A 2 -6.36 -10.69 0.79
CA VAL A 2 -5.24 -11.44 1.39
C VAL A 2 -4.49 -10.47 2.29
N GLU A 3 -4.54 -10.70 3.61
CA GLU A 3 -4.05 -9.77 4.64
C GLU A 3 -3.02 -10.49 5.52
N PRO A 4 -1.75 -10.56 5.09
CA PRO A 4 -0.71 -11.20 5.89
C PRO A 4 -0.28 -10.27 7.03
N GLU A 5 -0.21 -10.83 8.24
CA GLU A 5 0.39 -10.18 9.41
C GLU A 5 1.73 -10.81 9.74
N ILE A 6 2.70 -9.99 10.16
CA ILE A 6 4.05 -10.45 10.50
C ILE A 6 4.44 -9.87 11.86
N ALA A 7 4.51 -10.73 12.87
CA ALA A 7 4.97 -10.34 14.19
C ALA A 7 6.44 -9.85 14.14
N PHE A 8 6.76 -8.85 14.95
CA PHE A 8 8.10 -8.25 15.06
C PHE A 8 8.63 -7.59 13.78
N ALA A 9 7.78 -7.38 12.77
CA ALA A 9 8.13 -6.62 11.58
C ALA A 9 7.92 -5.12 11.79
N ASP A 10 8.78 -4.32 11.18
CA ASP A 10 8.55 -2.88 11.04
C ASP A 10 8.03 -2.52 9.63
N ILE A 11 7.80 -1.24 9.38
CA ILE A 11 7.32 -0.77 8.07
C ILE A 11 8.34 -1.03 6.94
N GLN A 12 9.64 -1.12 7.23
CA GLN A 12 10.65 -1.42 6.21
C GLN A 12 10.60 -2.87 5.78
N ASP A 13 10.41 -3.78 6.75
CA ASP A 13 10.17 -5.19 6.49
C ASP A 13 8.90 -5.39 5.68
N ASP A 14 7.82 -4.72 6.07
CA ASP A 14 6.54 -4.78 5.38
C ASP A 14 6.63 -4.32 3.92
N MET A 15 7.23 -3.14 3.69
CA MET A 15 7.52 -2.66 2.33
C MET A 15 8.37 -3.64 1.50
N LYS A 16 9.36 -4.30 2.13
CA LYS A 16 10.19 -5.31 1.47
C LYS A 16 9.39 -6.56 1.12
N ARG A 17 8.50 -7.01 2.00
CA ARG A 17 7.64 -8.19 1.79
C ARG A 17 6.62 -7.93 0.70
N ALA A 18 5.96 -6.77 0.70
CA ALA A 18 5.04 -6.40 -0.38
C ALA A 18 5.74 -6.35 -1.74
N GLU A 19 6.95 -5.80 -1.81
CA GLU A 19 7.75 -5.76 -3.04
C GLU A 19 8.08 -7.18 -3.54
N VAL A 20 8.54 -8.07 -2.65
CA VAL A 20 8.84 -9.47 -3.01
C VAL A 20 7.57 -10.21 -3.45
N TYR A 21 6.47 -10.04 -2.72
CA TYR A 21 5.21 -10.71 -2.99
C TYR A 21 4.62 -10.30 -4.34
N ALA A 22 4.58 -8.99 -4.63
CA ALA A 22 4.10 -8.49 -5.91
C ALA A 22 4.95 -9.01 -7.09
N ARG A 23 6.28 -9.03 -6.96
CA ARG A 23 7.17 -9.61 -7.98
C ARG A 23 6.92 -11.10 -8.17
N PHE A 24 6.79 -11.84 -7.07
CA PHE A 24 6.55 -13.27 -7.09
C PHE A 24 5.26 -13.60 -7.83
N LEU A 25 4.15 -12.91 -7.53
CA LEU A 25 2.88 -13.14 -8.21
C LEU A 25 2.97 -12.85 -9.72
N CYS A 26 3.61 -11.75 -10.11
CA CYS A 26 3.79 -11.44 -11.53
C CYS A 26 4.66 -12.48 -12.25
N GLN A 27 5.76 -12.92 -11.62
CA GLN A 27 6.63 -13.95 -12.18
C GLN A 27 5.92 -15.29 -12.27
N TRP A 28 5.19 -15.68 -11.22
CA TRP A 28 4.44 -16.93 -11.19
C TRP A 28 3.40 -17.01 -12.30
N LEU A 29 2.68 -15.90 -12.56
CA LEU A 29 1.74 -15.81 -13.68
C LEU A 29 2.43 -15.95 -15.04
N LEU A 30 3.61 -15.33 -15.22
CA LEU A 30 4.38 -15.46 -16.46
C LEU A 30 4.90 -16.88 -16.67
N ASP A 31 5.25 -17.60 -15.60
CA ASP A 31 5.82 -18.94 -15.67
C ASP A 31 4.74 -20.03 -15.87
N HIS A 32 3.55 -19.84 -15.30
CA HIS A 32 2.51 -20.89 -15.24
C HIS A 32 1.26 -20.59 -16.07
N CYS A 33 1.01 -19.32 -16.44
CA CYS A 33 -0.19 -18.89 -17.13
C CYS A 33 0.13 -18.04 -18.37
N TYR A 34 1.29 -18.29 -19.01
CA TYR A 34 1.75 -17.47 -20.13
C TYR A 34 0.75 -17.43 -21.30
N ASP A 35 0.20 -18.58 -21.69
CA ASP A 35 -0.74 -18.69 -22.82
C ASP A 35 -2.01 -17.85 -22.59
N ASP A 36 -2.55 -17.86 -21.38
CA ASP A 36 -3.70 -17.04 -20.99
C ASP A 36 -3.33 -15.55 -21.02
N MET A 37 -2.15 -15.19 -20.52
CA MET A 37 -1.68 -13.79 -20.55
C MET A 37 -1.40 -13.31 -21.99
N GLU A 38 -0.95 -14.21 -22.86
CA GLU A 38 -0.77 -13.93 -24.29
C GLU A 38 -2.13 -13.70 -24.98
N PHE A 39 -3.12 -14.53 -24.68
CA PHE A 39 -4.50 -14.34 -25.13
C PHE A 39 -5.07 -13.00 -24.64
N MET A 40 -4.95 -12.68 -23.35
CA MET A 40 -5.37 -11.39 -22.81
C MET A 40 -4.66 -10.21 -23.49
N THR A 41 -3.37 -10.38 -23.81
CA THR A 41 -2.59 -9.36 -24.51
C THR A 41 -3.09 -9.12 -25.94
N LYS A 42 -3.51 -10.17 -26.64
CA LYS A 42 -4.02 -10.08 -28.01
C LYS A 42 -5.40 -9.42 -28.08
N PHE A 43 -6.31 -9.76 -27.15
CA PHE A 43 -7.73 -9.43 -27.29
C PHE A 43 -8.26 -8.35 -26.33
N ILE A 44 -7.65 -8.17 -25.16
CA ILE A 44 -8.16 -7.26 -24.13
C ILE A 44 -7.23 -6.06 -23.97
N ASP A 45 -5.95 -6.31 -23.69
CA ASP A 45 -5.00 -5.25 -23.36
C ASP A 45 -3.58 -5.61 -23.81
N LYS A 46 -3.18 -4.95 -24.90
CA LYS A 46 -1.89 -5.10 -25.59
C LYS A 46 -0.66 -4.86 -24.73
N THR A 47 -0.82 -4.28 -23.54
CA THR A 47 0.29 -3.96 -22.64
C THR A 47 0.37 -4.89 -21.42
N THR A 48 -0.51 -5.89 -21.31
CA THR A 48 -0.59 -6.79 -20.14
C THR A 48 0.71 -7.53 -19.85
N LEU A 49 1.23 -8.31 -20.82
CA LEU A 49 2.51 -9.02 -20.67
C LEU A 49 3.67 -8.08 -20.33
N GLN A 50 3.76 -6.96 -21.06
CA GLN A 50 4.81 -5.97 -20.81
C GLN A 50 4.77 -5.42 -19.38
N ARG A 51 3.58 -5.17 -18.83
CA ARG A 51 3.43 -4.70 -17.44
C ARG A 51 3.81 -5.77 -16.43
N LEU A 52 3.40 -7.02 -16.64
CA LEU A 52 3.74 -8.14 -15.75
C LEU A 52 5.25 -8.33 -15.70
N GLU A 53 5.91 -8.37 -16.85
CA GLU A 53 7.38 -8.48 -16.92
C GLU A 53 8.08 -7.29 -16.28
N MET A 54 7.56 -6.07 -16.51
CA MET A 54 8.09 -4.86 -15.91
C MET A 54 8.00 -4.94 -14.39
N VAL A 55 6.84 -5.29 -13.81
CA VAL A 55 6.68 -5.41 -12.35
C VAL A 55 7.58 -6.51 -11.80
N ALA A 56 7.64 -7.68 -12.43
CA ALA A 56 8.47 -8.80 -12.01
C ALA A 56 9.97 -8.45 -11.97
N LYS A 57 10.46 -7.63 -12.90
CA LYS A 57 11.90 -7.28 -13.02
C LYS A 57 12.26 -5.95 -12.35
N SER A 58 11.29 -5.09 -12.04
CA SER A 58 11.57 -3.73 -11.55
C SER A 58 11.89 -3.69 -10.06
N LYS A 59 12.75 -2.73 -9.70
CA LYS A 59 12.96 -2.31 -8.30
C LYS A 59 11.93 -1.27 -7.90
N PHE A 60 11.30 -1.47 -6.74
CA PHE A 60 10.22 -0.60 -6.31
C PHE A 60 10.81 0.65 -5.67
N HIS A 61 10.22 1.80 -5.99
CA HIS A 61 10.68 3.09 -5.48
C HIS A 61 9.91 3.44 -4.22
N ARG A 62 10.62 3.72 -3.13
CA ARG A 62 10.00 4.09 -1.86
C ARG A 62 10.06 5.60 -1.70
N VAL A 63 8.92 6.24 -1.44
CA VAL A 63 8.82 7.69 -1.24
C VAL A 63 7.92 7.99 -0.05
N THR A 64 8.26 9.01 0.73
CA THR A 64 7.36 9.44 1.81
C THR A 64 6.13 10.13 1.23
N TYR A 65 5.01 10.14 1.98
CA TYR A 65 3.82 10.88 1.60
C TYR A 65 4.13 12.37 1.35
N THR A 66 4.96 12.98 2.19
CA THR A 66 5.39 14.38 2.05
C THR A 66 6.12 14.62 0.73
N GLU A 67 7.03 13.74 0.35
CA GLU A 67 7.72 13.81 -0.94
C GLU A 67 6.76 13.58 -2.10
N ALA A 68 5.86 12.60 -1.99
CA ALA A 68 4.85 12.31 -3.00
C ALA A 68 3.96 13.53 -3.26
N VAL A 69 3.47 14.19 -2.20
CA VAL A 69 2.70 15.44 -2.30
C VAL A 69 3.54 16.56 -2.91
N ALA A 70 4.82 16.70 -2.55
CA ALA A 70 5.70 17.70 -3.14
C ALA A 70 5.89 17.50 -4.66
N ILE A 71 6.03 16.25 -5.11
CA ILE A 71 6.11 15.89 -6.53
C ILE A 71 4.79 16.25 -7.22
N LEU A 72 3.65 15.85 -6.64
CA LEU A 72 2.33 16.12 -7.20
C LEU A 72 2.03 17.63 -7.28
N ARG A 73 2.41 18.42 -6.28
CA ARG A 73 2.24 19.89 -6.28
C ARG A 73 3.07 20.58 -7.36
N LYS A 74 4.30 20.11 -7.62
CA LYS A 74 5.10 20.62 -8.75
C LYS A 74 4.39 20.38 -10.09
N GLN A 75 3.70 19.24 -10.22
CA GLN A 75 2.95 18.87 -11.42
C GLN A 75 1.54 19.48 -11.49
N GLN A 76 0.95 19.90 -10.36
CA GLN A 76 -0.34 20.61 -10.32
C GLN A 76 -0.31 21.90 -11.14
N LYS A 77 0.87 22.54 -11.28
CA LYS A 77 1.08 23.67 -12.20
C LYS A 77 0.80 23.34 -13.67
N ARG A 78 0.69 22.04 -14.04
CA ARG A 78 0.33 21.53 -15.37
C ARG A 78 -1.14 21.03 -15.44
N GLY A 79 -1.97 21.30 -14.44
CA GLY A 79 -3.43 21.10 -14.50
C GLY A 79 -3.95 19.69 -14.23
N ASN A 80 -3.10 18.72 -13.84
CA ASN A 80 -3.55 17.34 -13.58
C ASN A 80 -2.93 16.76 -12.28
N LEU A 81 -3.70 16.77 -11.19
CA LEU A 81 -3.39 16.02 -9.97
C LEU A 81 -3.83 14.57 -10.12
N ARG A 82 -2.94 13.70 -10.60
CA ARG A 82 -3.22 12.25 -10.64
C ARG A 82 -2.05 11.48 -10.03
N ILE A 83 -2.36 10.55 -9.13
CA ILE A 83 -1.39 9.63 -8.52
C ILE A 83 -0.59 8.86 -9.60
N LYS A 84 -1.19 8.64 -10.78
CA LYS A 84 -0.54 8.08 -11.98
C LYS A 84 0.76 8.80 -12.40
N TYR A 85 0.98 10.05 -11.98
CA TYR A 85 2.23 10.77 -12.27
C TYR A 85 3.41 10.31 -11.42
N LEU A 86 3.17 9.79 -10.22
CA LEU A 86 4.24 9.25 -9.35
C LEU A 86 4.98 8.09 -10.04
N THR A 87 4.24 7.24 -10.75
CA THR A 87 4.79 6.09 -11.48
C THR A 87 5.29 6.44 -12.89
N LYS A 88 4.91 7.62 -13.45
CA LYS A 88 5.24 8.01 -14.84
C LYS A 88 6.52 8.84 -14.97
N GLU A 89 6.79 9.78 -14.07
CA GLU A 89 7.97 10.66 -14.21
C GLU A 89 9.24 10.10 -13.55
N LYS A 90 9.14 9.41 -12.41
CA LYS A 90 10.32 9.06 -11.61
C LYS A 90 11.02 7.76 -12.02
N SER A 91 10.31 6.78 -12.61
CA SER A 91 10.90 5.44 -12.65
C SER A 91 10.37 4.44 -13.67
N LYS A 92 9.23 4.69 -14.34
CA LYS A 92 8.48 3.63 -15.06
C LYS A 92 8.35 2.35 -14.22
N ALA A 93 8.38 2.45 -12.89
CA ALA A 93 8.45 1.34 -11.96
C ALA A 93 7.40 1.51 -10.87
N PRO A 94 7.02 0.42 -10.17
CA PRO A 94 6.14 0.49 -9.00
C PRO A 94 6.68 1.43 -7.92
N VAL A 95 5.77 2.14 -7.25
CA VAL A 95 6.11 3.11 -6.20
C VAL A 95 5.37 2.73 -4.92
N ILE A 96 6.09 2.64 -3.81
CA ILE A 96 5.53 2.50 -2.47
C ILE A 96 5.57 3.89 -1.82
N VAL A 97 4.41 4.38 -1.41
CA VAL A 97 4.30 5.61 -0.62
C VAL A 97 4.12 5.22 0.85
N TYR A 98 4.84 5.86 1.76
CA TYR A 98 4.76 5.53 3.19
C TYR A 98 4.78 6.78 4.09
N ASN A 99 4.49 6.60 5.39
CA ASN A 99 4.42 7.65 6.41
C ASN A 99 3.31 8.68 6.13
N TYR A 100 2.07 8.21 6.12
CA TYR A 100 0.88 9.05 5.90
C TYR A 100 0.57 9.93 7.12
N PRO A 101 -0.09 11.09 6.95
CA PRO A 101 -0.55 11.91 8.06
C PRO A 101 -1.56 11.15 8.94
N LYS A 102 -1.37 11.24 10.26
CA LYS A 102 -2.26 10.60 11.26
C LYS A 102 -3.74 10.92 11.06
N ALA A 103 -4.05 12.15 10.64
CA ALA A 103 -5.41 12.66 10.51
C ALA A 103 -6.25 12.03 9.38
N ILE A 104 -5.62 11.35 8.42
CA ILE A 104 -6.32 10.79 7.25
C ILE A 104 -6.31 9.26 7.22
N LYS A 105 -5.81 8.63 8.27
CA LYS A 105 -5.60 7.17 8.36
C LYS A 105 -6.32 6.55 9.55
N ALA A 106 -6.39 5.22 9.57
CA ALA A 106 -7.17 4.50 10.56
C ALA A 106 -6.59 4.63 11.98
N CYS A 107 -7.44 4.45 12.99
CA CYS A 107 -7.12 4.72 14.40
C CYS A 107 -6.10 3.73 15.00
N ASP A 108 -5.96 2.56 14.40
CA ASP A 108 -5.11 1.45 14.79
C ASP A 108 -3.67 1.56 14.29
N ALA A 109 -3.43 2.43 13.30
CA ALA A 109 -2.10 2.59 12.72
C ALA A 109 -1.07 3.10 13.74
N LYS A 110 0.12 2.48 13.76
CA LYS A 110 1.23 2.88 14.64
C LYS A 110 1.65 4.33 14.35
N VAL A 111 1.66 5.18 15.37
CA VAL A 111 2.13 6.57 15.25
C VAL A 111 3.65 6.59 15.26
N ASN A 112 4.25 7.34 14.32
CA ASN A 112 5.69 7.53 14.25
C ASN A 112 6.19 8.46 15.37
N GLU A 113 7.50 8.49 15.60
CA GLU A 113 8.14 9.34 16.63
C GLU A 113 7.87 10.85 16.44
N ASP A 114 7.54 11.27 15.22
CA ASP A 114 7.19 12.64 14.89
C ASP A 114 5.80 13.10 15.40
N ASN A 115 5.00 12.17 15.94
CA ASN A 115 3.61 12.36 16.36
C ASN A 115 2.67 12.97 15.29
N LYS A 116 3.09 13.00 14.03
CA LYS A 116 2.37 13.61 12.90
C LYS A 116 2.00 12.57 11.85
N THR A 117 2.85 11.57 11.66
CA THR A 117 2.66 10.53 10.66
C THR A 117 2.42 9.17 11.30
N VAL A 118 1.87 8.25 10.52
CA VAL A 118 1.65 6.85 10.90
C VAL A 118 2.45 5.93 10.01
N ALA A 119 2.89 4.81 10.58
CA ALA A 119 3.65 3.77 9.91
C ALA A 119 2.73 2.92 9.00
N GLU A 120 2.20 3.55 7.96
CA GLU A 120 1.45 2.91 6.90
C GLU A 120 2.15 3.09 5.56
N MET A 121 1.93 2.13 4.67
CA MET A 121 2.41 2.20 3.29
C MET A 121 1.30 1.82 2.30
N GLU A 122 1.44 2.29 1.07
CA GLU A 122 0.56 1.95 -0.04
C GLU A 122 1.40 1.69 -1.30
N LEU A 123 1.18 0.54 -1.93
CA LEU A 123 1.80 0.20 -3.19
C LEU A 123 0.98 0.71 -4.38
N TYR A 124 1.62 1.49 -5.24
CA TYR A 124 1.07 1.98 -6.50
C TYR A 124 1.72 1.31 -7.71
N LEU A 125 0.90 0.64 -8.51
CA LEU A 125 1.27 0.09 -9.81
C LEU A 125 0.91 1.08 -10.93
N ARG A 126 1.56 0.91 -12.08
CA ARG A 126 1.31 1.75 -13.25
C ARG A 126 0.01 1.30 -13.93
N GLU A 127 -0.90 2.26 -14.17
CA GLU A 127 -2.15 2.13 -14.94
C GLU A 127 -3.23 1.18 -14.38
N ALA A 128 -2.86 0.20 -13.55
CA ALA A 128 -3.78 -0.49 -12.63
C ALA A 128 -3.65 0.12 -11.23
N LEU A 129 -4.78 0.58 -10.68
CA LEU A 129 -4.90 0.95 -9.27
C LEU A 129 -5.33 -0.31 -8.50
N ILE A 130 -4.75 -0.51 -7.30
CA ILE A 130 -5.13 -1.40 -6.17
C ILE A 130 -4.07 -2.48 -5.86
N LEU A 131 -3.75 -2.85 -4.60
CA LEU A 131 -3.90 -2.26 -3.25
C LEU A 131 -3.17 -3.23 -2.31
N LEU A 132 -1.85 -3.09 -2.17
CA LEU A 132 -1.19 -3.57 -0.96
C LEU A 132 -1.14 -2.37 -0.03
N SER A 133 -2.22 -2.23 0.74
CA SER A 133 -2.22 -1.49 1.99
C SER A 133 -2.07 -2.55 3.06
N PRO A 134 -0.86 -2.83 3.56
CA PRO A 134 -0.74 -3.65 4.74
C PRO A 134 -1.49 -2.95 5.86
N PHE A 135 -2.50 -3.65 6.37
CA PHE A 135 -2.97 -3.39 7.71
C PHE A 135 -1.86 -3.93 8.62
N LEU A 136 -1.13 -3.04 9.29
CA LEU A 136 -0.24 -3.42 10.39
C LEU A 136 -1.07 -3.32 11.66
N PRO A 137 -1.70 -4.40 12.16
CA PRO A 137 -2.18 -4.37 13.51
C PRO A 137 -1.00 -4.53 14.46
N PHE A 138 -1.08 -3.75 15.53
CA PHE A 138 -0.42 -4.00 16.81
C PHE A 138 1.11 -4.11 16.82
N SER A 139 1.78 -2.94 16.88
CA SER A 139 2.93 -2.86 17.79
C SER A 139 2.40 -2.63 19.20
N LEU A 140 2.76 -3.52 20.14
CA LEU A 140 2.61 -3.38 21.60
C LEU A 140 2.58 -1.91 22.04
N GLY A 141 1.37 -1.40 22.26
CA GLY A 141 1.13 0.01 22.56
C GLY A 141 -0.27 0.21 23.11
N TYR A 142 -0.62 -0.57 24.15
CA TYR A 142 -1.91 -0.55 24.87
C TYR A 142 -2.32 0.85 25.39
N ILE A 143 -1.46 1.87 25.29
CA ILE A 143 -1.68 3.22 25.83
C ILE A 143 -2.14 4.21 24.73
N ILE A 144 -1.78 4.01 23.46
CA ILE A 144 -2.08 4.97 22.37
C ILE A 144 -3.37 4.62 21.62
N PHE A 145 -3.73 3.33 21.59
CA PHE A 145 -4.93 2.85 20.89
C PHE A 145 -6.23 3.42 21.47
N PRO A 146 -6.46 3.43 22.81
CA PRO A 146 -7.70 3.96 23.37
C PRO A 146 -7.88 5.46 23.10
N SER A 147 -6.81 6.25 23.28
CA SER A 147 -6.86 7.70 23.09
C SER A 147 -7.09 8.11 21.63
N ARG A 148 -6.59 7.33 20.67
CA ARG A 148 -6.89 7.57 19.26
C ARG A 148 -8.28 7.08 18.89
N LEU A 149 -8.75 5.97 19.45
CA LEU A 149 -10.11 5.48 19.25
C LEU A 149 -11.16 6.51 19.70
N GLU A 150 -10.95 7.10 20.87
CA GLU A 150 -11.77 8.21 21.41
C GLU A 150 -11.76 9.43 20.49
N SER A 151 -10.60 9.77 19.90
CA SER A 151 -10.51 10.89 18.95
C SER A 151 -11.30 10.67 17.65
N TYR A 152 -11.63 9.41 17.33
CA TYR A 152 -12.50 9.04 16.20
C TYR A 152 -13.95 8.81 16.65
N GLY A 153 -14.28 9.07 17.92
CA GLY A 153 -15.64 8.94 18.46
C GLY A 153 -16.04 7.50 18.81
N HIS A 154 -15.09 6.57 18.90
CA HIS A 154 -15.34 5.17 19.24
C HIS A 154 -14.90 4.89 20.69
N SER A 155 -15.70 4.12 21.43
CA SER A 155 -15.32 3.64 22.76
C SER A 155 -14.72 2.24 22.67
N VAL A 156 -13.77 1.94 23.56
CA VAL A 156 -13.10 0.62 23.61
C VAL A 156 -14.11 -0.50 23.87
N ASP A 157 -15.15 -0.19 24.66
CA ASP A 157 -16.21 -1.14 25.01
C ASP A 157 -17.07 -1.56 23.80
N SER A 158 -17.33 -0.65 22.86
CA SER A 158 -18.11 -0.96 21.65
C SER A 158 -17.43 -1.97 20.72
N LEU A 159 -16.09 -1.98 20.68
CA LEU A 159 -15.33 -2.89 19.81
C LEU A 159 -15.20 -4.30 20.40
N ALA A 160 -15.24 -4.42 21.72
CA ALA A 160 -15.20 -5.70 22.42
C ALA A 160 -16.51 -6.50 22.19
N GLU A 161 -17.66 -5.83 22.12
CA GLU A 161 -18.94 -6.48 21.84
C GLU A 161 -19.06 -6.99 20.40
N ASP A 162 -18.53 -6.25 19.42
CA ASP A 162 -18.57 -6.63 18.01
C ASP A 162 -17.63 -7.80 17.68
N SER A 163 -16.48 -7.88 18.36
CA SER A 163 -15.54 -9.00 18.19
C SER A 163 -16.01 -10.30 18.88
N VAL A 164 -16.93 -10.22 19.84
CA VAL A 164 -17.62 -11.39 20.42
C VAL A 164 -18.73 -11.91 19.51
N LYS A 165 -19.47 -11.02 18.82
CA LYS A 165 -20.53 -11.44 17.87
C LYS A 165 -20.01 -12.10 16.59
N LEU A 166 -18.79 -11.80 16.16
CA LEU A 166 -18.16 -12.43 14.98
C LEU A 166 -17.64 -13.86 15.25
N LYS A 167 -17.67 -14.34 16.50
CA LYS A 167 -17.23 -15.68 16.91
C LYS A 167 -18.38 -16.66 17.20
N THR A 168 -19.63 -16.26 16.97
CA THR A 168 -20.84 -17.12 17.05
C THR A 168 -21.51 -17.20 15.70
#